data_AF-A0A4V3WCD8-F1
#
_entry.id   AF-A0A4V3WCD8-F1
#
_cell.length_a   1.000
_cell.length_b   1.000
_cell.length_c   1.000
_cell.angle_alpha   90.00
_cell.angle_beta   90.00
_cell.angle_gamma   90.00
#
_symmetry.space_group_name_H-M   'P 1'
#
loop_
_entity.id
_entity.type
_entity.pdbx_description
1 polymer ?
#
loop_
_entity_poly.entity_id
_entity_poly.type
_entity_poly.pdbx_seq_one_letter_code
_entity_poly.pdbx_strand_id
1 'polypeptide(L)'
;MAYQAQLDDGRTLTLEQHGEQTLISVEQQGQAQASGTTTGTWTAPPQVHRLQDRFVVELRTNPPVYFALYGNQVQSLGEAPDLGKHGAVELKAVPDGQGMKPMEPMTPMKPMKPL
;
A
#
# COMPACT_ATOMS: atom_id res chain seq x y z
N MET A 1 -12.35 -1.01 -5.32
CA MET A 1 -12.02 0.42 -5.10
C MET A 1 -10.51 0.54 -5.03
N ALA A 2 -9.89 1.37 -5.87
CA ALA A 2 -8.45 1.55 -5.88
C ALA A 2 -8.05 3.03 -5.89
N TYR A 3 -6.97 3.34 -5.18
CA TYR A 3 -6.38 4.68 -5.10
C TYR A 3 -4.86 4.60 -5.23
N GLN A 4 -4.28 5.63 -5.81
CA GLN A 4 -2.85 5.77 -5.98
C GLN A 4 -2.38 7.15 -5.54
N ALA A 5 -1.21 7.20 -4.89
CA ALA A 5 -0.54 8.43 -4.52
C ALA A 5 0.93 8.39 -4.94
N GLN A 6 1.43 9.52 -5.43
CA GLN A 6 2.86 9.75 -5.57
C GLN A 6 3.37 10.28 -4.22
N LEU A 7 4.23 9.52 -3.55
CA LEU A 7 4.93 9.98 -2.36
C LEU A 7 6.09 10.89 -2.79
N ASP A 8 6.44 11.89 -1.98
CA ASP A 8 7.42 12.90 -2.36
C ASP A 8 8.88 12.39 -2.35
N ASP A 9 9.10 11.19 -1.82
CA ASP A 9 10.37 10.46 -1.90
C ASP A 9 10.50 9.60 -3.18
N GLY A 10 9.62 9.83 -4.15
CA GLY A 10 9.63 9.16 -5.46
C GLY A 10 8.99 7.77 -5.44
N ARG A 11 8.40 7.34 -4.32
CA ARG A 11 7.62 6.11 -4.26
C ARG A 11 6.21 6.31 -4.81
N THR A 12 5.61 5.22 -5.24
CA THR A 12 4.21 5.15 -5.64
C THR A 12 3.49 4.22 -4.69
N LEU A 13 2.52 4.75 -3.95
CA LEU A 13 1.63 3.98 -3.09
C LEU A 13 0.36 3.64 -3.87
N THR A 14 -0.03 2.37 -3.87
CA THR A 14 -1.33 1.93 -4.39
C THR A 14 -2.10 1.20 -3.29
N LEU A 15 -3.35 1.57 -3.10
CA LEU A 15 -4.29 1.01 -2.15
C LEU A 15 -5.46 0.42 -2.93
N GLU A 16 -5.77 -0.84 -2.71
CA GLU A 16 -6.86 -1.51 -3.41
C GLU A 16 -7.69 -2.35 -2.44
N GLN A 17 -9.01 -2.22 -2.53
CA GLN A 17 -9.96 -3.02 -1.76
C GLN A 17 -10.58 -4.12 -2.63
N HIS A 18 -10.41 -5.36 -2.17
CA HIS A 18 -10.99 -6.59 -2.72
C HIS A 18 -11.92 -7.24 -1.69
N GLY A 19 -13.22 -6.95 -1.76
CA GLY A 19 -14.16 -7.37 -0.71
C GLY A 19 -13.81 -6.73 0.63
N GLU A 20 -13.46 -7.54 1.63
CA GLU A 20 -13.01 -7.08 2.96
C GLU A 20 -11.49 -7.00 3.10
N GLN A 21 -10.75 -7.37 2.05
CA GLN A 21 -9.30 -7.33 2.03
C GLN A 21 -8.82 -6.00 1.44
N THR A 22 -7.75 -5.48 2.02
CA THR A 22 -6.98 -4.36 1.46
C THR A 22 -5.61 -4.86 1.02
N LEU A 23 -5.26 -4.56 -0.23
CA LEU A 23 -3.93 -4.68 -0.79
C LEU A 23 -3.24 -3.32 -0.74
N ILE A 24 -2.07 -3.27 -0.13
CA ILE A 24 -1.21 -2.09 -0.03
C ILE A 24 0.06 -2.40 -0.80
N SER A 25 0.34 -1.66 -1.86
CA SER A 25 1.53 -1.81 -2.69
C SER A 25 2.37 -0.53 -2.66
N VAL A 26 3.67 -0.67 -2.44
CA VAL A 26 4.63 0.43 -2.49
C VAL A 26 5.68 0.09 -3.54
N GLU A 27 5.78 0.92 -4.57
CA GLU A 27 6.76 0.81 -5.65
C GLU A 27 7.80 1.92 -5.57
N GLN A 28 9.07 1.58 -5.73
CA GLN A 28 10.16 2.54 -5.92
C GLN A 28 11.11 2.02 -7.01
N GLN A 29 11.38 2.84 -8.03
CA GLN A 29 12.38 2.51 -9.08
C GLN A 29 12.18 1.11 -9.71
N GLY A 30 10.92 0.70 -9.93
CA GLY A 30 10.58 -0.61 -10.50
C GLY A 30 10.62 -1.78 -9.51
N GLN A 31 10.97 -1.57 -8.25
CA GLN A 31 10.81 -2.55 -7.18
C GLN A 31 9.51 -2.30 -6.42
N ALA A 32 8.56 -3.23 -6.55
CA ALA A 32 7.30 -3.21 -5.83
C ALA A 32 7.31 -4.19 -4.65
N GLN A 33 6.72 -3.78 -3.54
CA GLN A 33 6.39 -4.63 -2.39
C GLN A 33 4.91 -4.47 -2.09
N ALA A 34 4.19 -5.58 -2.03
CA ALA A 34 2.75 -5.59 -1.76
C ALA A 34 2.43 -6.43 -0.54
N SER A 35 1.47 -5.96 0.26
CA SER A 35 0.97 -6.64 1.45
C SER A 35 -0.55 -6.63 1.42
N GLY A 36 -1.16 -7.81 1.56
CA GLY A 36 -2.61 -7.97 1.65
C GLY A 36 -3.02 -8.30 3.08
N THR A 37 -4.05 -7.64 3.59
CA THR A 37 -4.61 -7.93 4.92
C THR A 37 -6.10 -7.67 4.98
N THR A 38 -6.81 -8.35 5.88
CA THR A 38 -8.23 -8.13 6.11
C THR A 38 -8.41 -6.88 6.98
N THR A 39 -9.09 -5.87 6.43
CA THR A 39 -9.34 -4.58 7.10
C THR A 39 -10.82 -4.30 7.28
N GLY A 40 -11.68 -5.07 6.60
CA GLY A 40 -13.09 -4.76 6.40
C GLY A 40 -13.31 -3.82 5.22
N THR A 41 -14.58 -3.54 4.95
CA THR A 41 -15.02 -2.71 3.83
C THR A 41 -14.74 -1.23 4.07
N TRP A 42 -14.18 -0.53 3.09
CA TRP A 42 -14.01 0.92 3.19
C TRP A 42 -15.37 1.62 3.09
N THR A 43 -15.60 2.57 3.99
CA THR A 43 -16.81 3.40 4.05
C THR A 43 -16.62 4.77 3.41
N ALA A 44 -15.37 5.15 3.14
CA ALA A 44 -14.97 6.38 2.47
C ALA A 44 -13.59 6.19 1.79
N PRO A 45 -13.16 7.10 0.91
CA PRO A 45 -11.81 7.06 0.36
C PRO A 45 -10.75 7.03 1.47
N PRO A 46 -9.66 6.26 1.31
CA PRO A 46 -8.56 6.26 2.27
C PRO A 46 -7.88 7.62 2.32
N GLN A 47 -7.09 7.84 3.35
CA GLN A 47 -6.25 9.03 3.50
C GLN A 47 -4.80 8.63 3.72
N VAL A 48 -3.89 9.47 3.25
CA VAL A 48 -2.45 9.29 3.46
C VAL A 48 -1.91 10.56 4.08
N HIS A 49 -1.25 10.40 5.21
CA HIS A 49 -0.70 11.47 6.03
C HIS A 49 0.82 11.37 6.00
N ARG A 50 1.51 12.47 5.73
CA ARG A 50 2.96 12.52 5.77
C ARG A 50 3.45 12.98 7.13
N LEU A 51 4.03 12.10 7.93
CA LEU A 51 4.73 12.45 9.17
C LEU A 51 6.20 12.80 8.85
N GLN A 52 6.96 13.23 9.87
CA GLN A 52 8.35 13.70 9.69
C GLN A 52 9.26 12.64 9.03
N ASP A 53 9.10 11.37 9.40
CA ASP A 53 9.99 10.25 9.02
C ASP A 53 9.28 9.11 8.26
N ARG A 54 7.95 9.18 8.13
CA ARG A 54 7.14 8.09 7.59
C ARG A 54 5.83 8.60 7.00
N PHE A 55 5.14 7.73 6.26
CA PHE A 55 3.77 7.98 5.83
C PHE A 55 2.83 7.08 6.61
N VAL A 56 1.63 7.57 6.90
CA VAL A 56 0.57 6.81 7.55
C VAL A 56 -0.62 6.74 6.61
N VAL A 57 -1.04 5.53 6.28
CA VAL A 57 -2.29 5.25 5.58
C VAL A 57 -3.39 5.07 6.63
N GLU A 58 -4.47 5.81 6.47
CA GLU A 58 -5.71 5.65 7.22
C GLU A 58 -6.76 5.04 6.29
N LEU A 59 -7.23 3.85 6.63
CA LEU A 59 -8.38 3.23 5.99
C LEU A 59 -9.63 3.55 6.78
N ARG A 60 -10.61 4.15 6.10
CA ARG A 60 -11.91 4.55 6.67
C ARG A 60 -12.84 3.34 6.78
N THR A 61 -12.52 2.43 7.69
CA THR A 61 -13.31 1.21 8.02
C THR A 61 -14.04 1.40 9.36
N ASN A 62 -14.79 0.40 9.82
CA ASN A 62 -15.45 0.41 11.14
C ASN A 62 -15.01 -0.80 11.99
N PRO A 63 -14.05 -0.66 12.92
CA PRO A 63 -13.31 0.57 13.27
C PRO A 63 -12.26 0.95 12.21
N PRO A 64 -11.75 2.20 12.19
CA PRO A 64 -10.66 2.63 11.29
C PRO A 64 -9.38 1.84 11.52
N VAL A 65 -8.63 1.58 10.45
CA VAL A 65 -7.35 0.85 10.48
C VAL A 65 -6.23 1.74 9.95
N TYR A 66 -5.05 1.65 10.56
CA TYR A 66 -3.89 2.49 10.25
C TYR A 66 -2.69 1.64 9.88
N PHE A 67 -1.92 2.10 8.89
CA PHE A 67 -0.66 1.48 8.47
C PHE A 67 0.44 2.51 8.37
N ALA A 68 1.62 2.23 8.90
CA ALA A 68 2.82 3.02 8.68
C ALA A 68 3.63 2.46 7.51
N LEU A 69 4.21 3.35 6.71
CA LEU A 69 5.14 3.02 5.63
C LEU A 69 6.58 3.40 6.04
N TYR A 70 7.45 2.40 6.19
CA TYR A 70 8.88 2.56 6.48
C TYR A 70 9.70 2.11 5.27
N GLY A 71 10.13 3.07 4.45
CA GLY A 71 10.60 2.71 3.09
C GLY A 71 9.53 1.87 2.39
N ASN A 72 9.90 0.80 1.69
CA ASN A 72 8.93 -0.03 0.97
C ASN A 72 8.15 -1.03 1.86
N GLN A 73 8.36 -1.00 3.18
CA GLN A 73 7.64 -1.88 4.11
C GLN A 73 6.37 -1.24 4.65
N VAL A 74 5.34 -2.07 4.82
CA VAL A 74 4.05 -1.70 5.39
C VAL A 74 3.91 -2.37 6.76
N GLN A 75 3.59 -1.58 7.79
CA GLN A 75 3.37 -2.07 9.14
C GLN A 75 1.98 -1.64 9.64
N SER A 76 1.18 -2.60 10.11
CA SER A 76 -0.10 -2.29 10.77
C SER A 76 0.12 -1.62 12.13
N LEU A 77 -0.68 -0.60 12.43
CA LEU A 77 -0.69 0.09 13.71
C LEU A 77 -1.93 -0.33 14.50
N GLY A 78 -1.76 -0.62 15.78
CA GLY A 78 -2.87 -0.99 16.67
C GLY A 78 -3.77 0.18 17.07
N GLU A 79 -3.28 1.41 16.92
CA GLU A 79 -3.98 2.65 17.25
C GLU A 79 -3.62 3.78 16.28
N ALA A 80 -4.42 4.84 16.28
CA ALA A 80 -4.16 6.03 15.48
C ALA A 80 -2.88 6.71 15.99
N PRO A 81 -1.86 6.91 15.13
CA PRO A 81 -0.70 7.72 15.52
C PRO A 81 -1.11 9.19 15.64
N ASP A 82 -0.26 10.03 16.25
CA ASP A 82 -0.46 11.47 16.20
C ASP A 82 -0.30 11.97 14.76
N LEU A 83 -1.43 12.24 14.09
CA LEU A 83 -1.48 12.73 12.72
C LEU A 83 -1.26 14.24 12.63
N GLY A 84 -1.24 14.97 13.76
CA GLY A 84 -0.97 16.40 13.85
C GLY A 84 -1.68 17.27 12.80
N LYS A 85 -1.07 18.41 12.45
CA LYS A 85 -1.42 19.21 11.25
C LYS A 85 -0.53 18.83 10.06
N HIS A 86 -0.15 17.57 9.99
CA HIS A 86 0.82 17.13 8.99
C HIS A 86 0.19 17.03 7.60
N GLY A 87 1.01 17.15 6.55
CA GLY A 87 0.53 17.28 5.18
C GLY A 87 -0.23 16.05 4.71
N ALA A 88 -1.41 16.26 4.15
CA ALA A 88 -2.14 15.21 3.44
C ALA A 88 -1.48 14.96 2.08
N VAL A 89 -1.27 13.68 1.75
CA VAL A 89 -0.85 13.27 0.41
C VAL A 89 -2.10 13.04 -0.43
N GLU A 90 -2.14 13.65 -1.61
CA GLU A 90 -3.26 13.52 -2.52
C GLU A 90 -3.34 12.10 -3.08
N LEU A 91 -4.49 11.45 -2.84
CA LEU A 91 -4.84 10.17 -3.45
C LEU A 91 -5.71 10.39 -4.68
N LYS A 92 -5.35 9.74 -5.78
CA LYS A 92 -6.12 9.71 -7.02
C LYS A 92 -6.82 8.38 -7.13
N ALA A 93 -8.13 8.40 -7.38
CA ALA A 93 -8.87 7.19 -7.70
C ALA A 93 -8.34 6.62 -9.02
N VAL A 94 -8.08 5.32 -9.04
CA VAL A 94 -7.63 4.59 -10.23
C VAL A 94 -8.54 3.40 -10.48
N PRO A 95 -8.64 2.91 -11.73
CA PRO A 95 -9.31 1.65 -12.01
C PRO A 95 -8.76 0.51 -11.15
N ASP A 96 -9.66 -0.33 -10.63
CA ASP A 96 -9.32 -1.57 -9.94
C ASP A 96 -8.37 -2.41 -10.84
N GLY A 97 -7.36 -3.03 -10.25
CA GLY A 97 -6.33 -3.81 -10.95
C GLY A 97 -5.13 -3.02 -11.50
N GLN A 98 -5.09 -1.68 -11.45
CA GLN A 98 -3.91 -0.91 -11.91
C GLN A 98 -2.69 -1.04 -10.99
N GLY A 99 -2.86 -1.46 -9.74
CA GLY A 99 -1.76 -1.74 -8.80
C GLY A 99 -1.03 -3.06 -9.04
N MET A 100 -1.55 -3.91 -9.93
CA MET A 100 -0.96 -5.20 -10.26
C MET A 100 -0.22 -5.11 -11.59
N LYS A 101 1.10 -4.95 -11.54
CA LYS A 101 1.92 -5.76 -12.44
C LYS A 101 2.17 -7.08 -11.71
N PRO A 102 1.63 -8.21 -12.20
CA PRO A 102 1.97 -9.52 -11.66
C PRO A 102 3.49 -9.64 -11.66
N MET A 103 4.11 -9.92 -10.51
CA MET A 103 5.41 -10.58 -10.57
C MET A 103 5.15 -11.92 -11.24
N GLU A 104 5.60 -12.05 -12.48
CA GLU A 104 5.54 -13.33 -13.18
C GLU A 104 6.23 -14.38 -12.29
N PRO A 105 5.61 -15.55 -12.06
CA PRO A 105 6.24 -16.63 -11.31
C PRO A 105 7.60 -16.93 -11.94
N MET A 106 8.69 -16.77 -11.18
CA MET A 106 10.01 -17.19 -11.65
C MET A 106 9.91 -18.67 -12.01
N THR A 107 10.01 -18.98 -13.30
CA THR A 107 10.04 -20.37 -13.76
C THR A 107 11.17 -21.10 -13.04
N PRO A 108 10.93 -22.32 -12.49
CA PRO A 108 11.98 -23.09 -11.84
C PRO A 108 13.17 -23.25 -12.80
N MET A 109 14.36 -22.81 -12.37
CA MET A 109 15.58 -23.06 -13.13
C MET A 109 15.70 -24.57 -13.33
N LYS A 110 15.73 -25.01 -14.59
CA LYS A 110 15.90 -26.44 -14.90
C LYS A 110 17.21 -26.92 -14.28
N PRO A 111 17.25 -28.12 -13.66
CA PRO A 111 18.49 -28.66 -13.13
C PRO A 111 19.55 -28.72 -14.23
N MET A 112 20.69 -28.07 -14.02
CA MET A 112 21.85 -28.31 -14.87
C MET A 112 22.26 -29.77 -14.69
N LYS A 113 22.24 -30.53 -15.78
CA LYS A 113 22.73 -31.90 -15.78
C LYS A 113 24.22 -31.88 -15.44
N PRO A 114 24.71 -32.74 -14.53
CA PRO A 114 26.14 -32.94 -14.39
C PRO A 114 26.71 -33.54 -15.69
N LEU A 115 27.89 -33.04 -16.10
CA LEU A 115 28.77 -33.66 -17.09
C LEU A 115 29.38 -34.95 -16.54
#